data_AF-A0A1Q5UBN7-F1
#
_entry.id   AF-A0A1Q5UBN7-F1
#
_cell.length_a   1.000
_cell.length_b   1.000
_cell.length_c   1.000
_cell.angle_alpha   90.00
_cell.angle_beta   90.00
_cell.angle_gamma   90.00
#
_symmetry.space_group_name_H-M   'P 1'
#
loop_
_entity.id
_entity.type
_entity.pdbx_description
1 polymer ?
#
loop_
_entity_poly.entity_id
_entity_poly.type
_entity_poly.pdbx_seq_one_letter_code
_entity_poly.pdbx_strand_id
1 'polypeptide(L)'
;MQDDITQIMKDDYDIFIVATAVPADWSVRLAVINFLISGGEKVLGVPFLLTQSRHTQGYTTQKHNFQKLHSSRAAGYSVLALVVGSEAMVFEPAKRINGGIESIVVRTQLRKDLMETARLAVLDEMPKYRGALVRVDLWVDCETERVEFLDATYSLDLFSPISRTIDDKLVQSTVPGGHTALLDLMIAVMMTEDKASGIQQKVIDSYATFQPQYDESMTPTPYFRFMQKLTLDFDWTGTVLDLGCGTGVLGTLLHEKGAPFSIMGVDLSPEMTQSPAVLSYYVSPVTVGPLQTTIMKSIEFDHVACFGALGYLPEPDFIAVLMRMFMVARKSITFDVGDFSDVSPDTDPDDALMLWNNHLKTWKNFRVPVGWRFACNEYGLYFHDEQKGCKEVGYMVRLERAV
;
A
#
# COMPACT_ATOMS: atom_id res chain seq x y z
N MET A 1 -6.98 -26.84 19.94
CA MET A 1 -6.92 -25.73 18.97
C MET A 1 -6.67 -26.23 17.55
N GLN A 2 -5.51 -26.84 17.22
CA GLN A 2 -5.29 -27.39 15.86
C GLN A 2 -6.33 -28.46 15.50
N ASP A 3 -6.65 -29.38 16.40
CA ASP A 3 -7.67 -30.41 16.17
C ASP A 3 -9.07 -29.80 16.00
N ASP A 4 -9.40 -28.75 16.76
CA ASP A 4 -10.67 -28.03 16.67
C ASP A 4 -10.81 -27.26 15.36
N ILE A 5 -9.74 -26.57 14.92
CA ILE A 5 -9.68 -25.87 13.62
C ILE A 5 -9.81 -26.88 12.49
N THR A 6 -9.07 -27.99 12.55
CA THR A 6 -9.12 -29.06 11.55
C THR A 6 -10.51 -29.69 11.46
N GLN A 7 -11.23 -29.80 12.58
CA GLN A 7 -12.59 -30.31 12.59
C GLN A 7 -13.59 -29.31 11.97
N ILE A 8 -13.45 -28.01 12.25
CA ILE A 8 -14.29 -26.95 11.63
C ILE A 8 -14.04 -26.87 10.11
N MET A 9 -12.79 -27.03 9.67
CA MET A 9 -12.42 -27.05 8.24
C MET A 9 -13.04 -28.24 7.49
N LYS A 10 -13.18 -29.40 8.14
CA LYS A 10 -13.81 -30.58 7.54
C LYS A 10 -15.30 -30.43 7.30
N ASP A 11 -15.93 -29.46 7.97
CA ASP A 11 -17.37 -29.22 7.90
C ASP A 11 -17.74 -28.12 6.88
N ASP A 12 -16.81 -27.74 5.98
CA ASP A 12 -17.01 -26.81 4.85
C ASP A 12 -17.42 -25.37 5.25
N TYR A 13 -17.07 -24.95 6.48
CA TYR A 13 -17.30 -23.57 6.95
C TYR A 13 -16.15 -22.64 6.54
N ASP A 14 -16.49 -21.44 6.07
CA ASP A 14 -15.55 -20.32 5.99
C ASP A 14 -15.06 -19.97 7.42
N ILE A 15 -13.76 -20.11 7.67
CA ILE A 15 -13.18 -19.84 8.99
C ILE A 15 -12.80 -18.37 9.15
N PHE A 16 -13.49 -17.69 10.07
CA PHE A 16 -13.14 -16.36 10.55
C PHE A 16 -12.45 -16.47 11.91
N ILE A 17 -11.17 -16.10 11.99
CA ILE A 17 -10.47 -16.04 13.29
C ILE A 17 -10.63 -14.64 13.86
N VAL A 18 -11.46 -14.53 14.90
CA VAL A 18 -11.65 -13.33 15.72
C VAL A 18 -10.61 -13.33 16.84
N ALA A 19 -9.50 -12.60 16.69
CA ALA A 19 -8.52 -12.44 17.77
C ALA A 19 -8.81 -11.14 18.54
N THR A 20 -9.57 -11.23 19.64
CA THR A 20 -9.77 -10.09 20.54
C THR A 20 -8.46 -9.69 21.24
N ALA A 21 -8.24 -8.38 21.35
CA ALA A 21 -7.13 -7.79 22.10
C ALA A 21 -7.08 -8.29 23.55
N VAL A 22 -6.22 -9.29 23.80
CA VAL A 22 -5.66 -9.60 25.12
C VAL A 22 -4.14 -9.69 24.92
N PRO A 23 -3.33 -9.19 25.86
CA PRO A 23 -1.87 -9.23 25.80
C PRO A 23 -1.37 -10.67 25.98
N ALA A 24 -1.60 -11.53 24.98
CA ALA A 24 -1.11 -12.89 24.94
C ALA A 24 -0.21 -13.09 23.72
N ASP A 25 0.85 -13.86 23.99
CA ASP A 25 2.03 -14.21 23.21
C ASP A 25 1.83 -14.24 21.69
N TRP A 26 2.56 -13.35 21.00
CA TRP A 26 2.55 -13.17 19.55
C TRP A 26 2.92 -14.43 18.77
N SER A 27 3.74 -15.30 19.38
CA SER A 27 4.17 -16.57 18.79
C SER A 27 3.00 -17.52 18.49
N VAL A 28 1.96 -17.52 19.33
CA VAL A 28 0.75 -18.35 19.12
C VAL A 28 -0.08 -17.80 17.95
N ARG A 29 -0.13 -16.48 17.77
CA ARG A 29 -0.89 -15.84 16.69
C ARG A 29 -0.27 -16.13 15.32
N LEU A 30 1.05 -15.96 15.20
CA LEU A 30 1.81 -16.31 14.01
C LEU A 30 1.70 -17.80 13.68
N ALA A 31 1.74 -18.68 14.69
CA ALA A 31 1.58 -20.12 14.49
C ALA A 31 0.21 -20.48 13.89
N VAL A 32 -0.88 -19.80 14.30
CA VAL A 32 -2.22 -20.03 13.75
C VAL A 32 -2.33 -19.49 12.33
N ILE A 33 -1.83 -18.29 12.06
CA ILE A 33 -1.84 -17.71 10.70
C ILE A 33 -1.03 -18.59 9.74
N ASN A 34 0.18 -19.00 10.13
CA ASN A 34 1.02 -19.88 9.33
C ASN A 34 0.40 -21.26 9.13
N PHE A 35 -0.30 -21.80 10.14
CA PHE A 35 -1.03 -23.06 10.02
C PHE A 35 -2.18 -22.96 9.00
N LEU A 36 -2.96 -21.89 9.01
CA LEU A 36 -4.03 -21.68 8.04
C LEU A 36 -3.50 -21.49 6.61
N ILE A 37 -2.45 -20.67 6.43
CA ILE A 37 -1.83 -20.43 5.13
C ILE A 37 -1.23 -21.73 4.56
N SER A 38 -0.54 -22.52 5.38
CA SER A 38 0.06 -23.80 4.95
C SER A 38 -0.97 -24.89 4.63
N GLY A 39 -2.20 -24.75 5.10
CA GLY A 39 -3.34 -25.59 4.73
C GLY A 39 -3.92 -25.29 3.34
N GLY A 40 -3.41 -24.28 2.62
CA GLY A 40 -3.93 -23.86 1.31
C GLY A 40 -5.17 -22.96 1.40
N GLU A 41 -5.55 -22.52 2.60
CA GLU A 41 -6.70 -21.66 2.81
C GLU A 41 -6.38 -20.20 2.57
N LYS A 42 -7.36 -19.47 2.03
CA LYS A 42 -7.31 -18.00 1.96
C LYS A 42 -7.76 -17.44 3.30
N VAL A 43 -6.84 -16.85 4.05
CA VAL A 43 -7.16 -16.11 5.27
C VAL A 43 -7.87 -14.80 4.88
N LEU A 44 -9.20 -14.85 4.73
CA LEU A 44 -10.05 -13.68 4.51
C LEU A 44 -10.31 -12.95 5.85
N GLY A 45 -9.22 -12.51 6.45
CA GLY A 45 -9.24 -11.48 7.48
C GLY A 45 -9.58 -11.93 8.89
N VAL A 46 -9.31 -10.99 9.79
CA VAL A 46 -9.73 -11.03 11.18
C VAL A 46 -10.92 -10.08 11.28
N PRO A 47 -12.17 -10.54 11.10
CA PRO A 47 -13.31 -9.76 11.54
C PRO A 47 -13.34 -9.75 13.07
N PHE A 48 -13.76 -8.64 13.65
CA PHE A 48 -14.28 -8.64 15.01
C PHE A 48 -15.69 -9.21 14.98
N LEU A 49 -15.93 -10.31 15.70
CA LEU A 49 -17.29 -10.71 16.09
C LEU A 49 -17.38 -10.76 17.62
N LEU A 50 -18.21 -9.85 18.13
CA LEU A 50 -18.63 -9.75 19.52
C LEU A 50 -19.08 -11.13 20.05
N THR A 51 -18.36 -11.66 21.04
CA THR A 51 -19.07 -12.45 22.04
C THR A 51 -19.94 -11.48 22.81
N GLN A 52 -21.26 -11.64 22.73
CA GLN A 52 -22.17 -11.13 23.75
C GLN A 52 -21.87 -11.83 25.08
N SER A 53 -20.78 -11.45 25.74
CA SER A 53 -20.63 -11.66 27.16
C SER A 53 -20.83 -10.30 27.82
N ARG A 54 -21.76 -10.23 28.77
CA ARG A 54 -22.16 -9.02 29.50
C ARG A 54 -21.05 -8.41 30.38
N HIS A 55 -19.79 -8.75 30.14
CA HIS A 55 -18.65 -8.36 30.99
C HIS A 55 -17.39 -8.03 30.17
N THR A 56 -17.50 -7.22 29.13
CA THR A 56 -16.38 -6.32 28.81
C THR A 56 -16.48 -5.15 29.77
N GLN A 57 -15.63 -5.14 30.80
CA GLN A 57 -15.23 -3.89 31.45
C GLN A 57 -14.57 -3.06 30.35
N GLY A 58 -15.37 -2.24 29.68
CA GLY A 58 -14.87 -1.28 28.74
C GLY A 58 -13.87 -0.41 29.47
N TYR A 59 -12.67 -0.29 28.91
CA TYR A 59 -12.02 1.01 28.91
C TYR A 59 -12.94 1.93 28.12
N THR A 60 -14.01 2.41 28.77
CA THR A 60 -14.68 3.63 28.39
C THR A 60 -13.62 4.72 28.59
N THR A 61 -12.84 5.00 27.55
CA THR A 61 -12.53 6.40 27.27
C THR A 61 -13.87 7.12 27.35
N GLN A 62 -13.91 8.19 28.14
CA GLN A 62 -15.16 8.87 28.45
C GLN A 62 -15.93 9.04 27.14
N LYS A 63 -17.11 8.43 27.03
CA LYS A 63 -18.07 8.80 25.99
C LYS A 63 -18.38 10.28 26.23
N HIS A 64 -17.55 11.17 25.69
CA HIS A 64 -17.91 12.55 25.54
C HIS A 64 -19.17 12.51 24.71
N ASN A 65 -20.28 12.83 25.37
CA ASN A 65 -21.59 12.84 24.76
C ASN A 65 -21.48 13.70 23.49
N PHE A 66 -21.47 13.04 22.34
CA PHE A 66 -21.53 13.65 21.00
C PHE A 66 -22.67 14.67 20.90
N GLN A 67 -23.65 14.58 21.81
CA GLN A 67 -24.83 15.44 21.90
C GLN A 67 -24.63 16.76 22.68
N LYS A 68 -23.45 17.07 23.24
CA LYS A 68 -23.30 18.24 24.15
C LYS A 68 -22.44 19.40 23.69
N LEU A 69 -22.04 19.47 22.42
CA LEU A 69 -21.51 20.70 21.82
C LEU A 69 -22.29 21.05 20.55
N HIS A 70 -23.52 21.52 20.77
CA HIS A 70 -24.32 22.23 19.78
C HIS A 70 -23.76 23.65 19.55
N SER A 71 -22.60 23.78 18.90
CA SER A 71 -22.40 24.96 18.06
C SER A 71 -22.83 24.55 16.65
N SER A 72 -23.73 25.29 16.03
CA SER A 72 -24.14 25.10 14.64
C SER A 72 -23.02 25.37 13.62
N ARG A 73 -21.76 25.41 14.08
CA ARG A 73 -20.64 26.08 13.41
C ARG A 73 -19.46 25.16 13.11
N ALA A 74 -19.61 23.85 13.24
CA ALA A 74 -18.45 23.00 13.10
C ALA A 74 -18.78 21.61 12.56
N ALA A 75 -17.85 21.09 11.77
CA ALA A 75 -18.01 19.90 10.96
C ALA A 75 -17.22 18.74 11.57
N GLY A 76 -17.86 17.58 11.70
CA GLY A 76 -17.21 16.36 12.17
C GLY A 76 -16.54 15.61 11.03
N TYR A 77 -15.37 15.04 11.32
CA TYR A 77 -14.60 14.20 10.40
C TYR A 77 -14.19 12.91 11.09
N SER A 78 -14.02 11.86 10.29
CA SER A 78 -13.42 10.60 10.73
C SER A 78 -12.25 10.27 9.81
N VAL A 79 -11.17 9.78 10.41
CA VAL A 79 -9.93 9.42 9.72
C VAL A 79 -9.52 8.04 10.19
N LEU A 80 -9.21 7.13 9.27
CA LEU A 80 -8.57 5.86 9.64
C LEU A 80 -7.05 6.07 9.74
N ALA A 81 -6.44 5.37 10.68
CA ALA A 81 -4.99 5.29 10.81
C ALA A 81 -4.56 3.87 11.15
N LEU A 82 -3.50 3.40 10.52
CA LEU A 82 -2.88 2.10 10.78
C LEU A 82 -1.49 2.32 11.37
N VAL A 83 -1.20 1.75 12.54
CA VAL A 83 0.11 1.86 13.19
C VAL A 83 1.12 0.93 12.50
N VAL A 84 2.21 1.51 11.99
CA VAL A 84 3.29 0.80 11.28
C VAL A 84 4.63 1.08 11.96
N GLY A 85 5.09 0.15 12.81
CA GLY A 85 6.30 0.35 13.59
C GLY A 85 6.18 1.53 14.57
N SER A 86 6.99 2.57 14.37
CA SER A 86 6.93 3.84 15.13
C SER A 86 6.14 4.94 14.42
N GLU A 87 5.55 4.65 13.26
CA GLU A 87 4.81 5.59 12.44
C GLU A 87 3.32 5.24 12.41
N ALA A 88 2.50 6.19 11.94
CA ALA A 88 1.09 5.98 11.68
C ALA A 88 0.76 6.32 10.22
N MET A 89 0.22 5.34 9.51
CA MET A 89 -0.28 5.49 8.16
C MET A 89 -1.72 6.01 8.22
N VAL A 90 -1.94 7.26 7.80
CA VAL A 90 -3.24 7.93 7.90
C VAL A 90 -3.94 7.96 6.53
N PHE A 91 -5.16 7.45 6.48
CA PHE A 91 -5.98 7.40 5.26
C PHE A 91 -6.69 8.74 5.01
N GLU A 92 -7.32 8.88 3.84
CA GLU A 92 -8.05 10.11 3.49
C GLU A 92 -9.15 10.41 4.54
N PRO A 93 -9.35 11.69 4.92
CA PRO A 93 -10.41 12.06 5.84
C PRO A 93 -11.77 11.96 5.17
N ALA A 94 -12.79 11.59 5.94
CA ALA A 94 -14.16 11.59 5.47
C ALA A 94 -15.08 12.41 6.39
N LYS A 95 -16.00 13.16 5.78
CA LYS A 95 -16.89 14.05 6.52
C LYS A 95 -18.03 13.24 7.11
N ARG A 96 -18.34 13.48 8.38
CA ARG A 96 -19.49 12.87 9.05
C ARG A 96 -20.77 13.61 8.68
N ILE A 97 -21.79 12.84 8.31
CA ILE A 97 -23.14 13.33 8.01
C ILE A 97 -24.15 12.57 8.86
N ASN A 98 -25.39 13.07 8.94
CA ASN A 98 -26.45 12.40 9.68
C ASN A 98 -26.65 10.95 9.18
N GLY A 99 -26.27 9.96 9.99
CA GLY A 99 -26.41 8.54 9.67
C GLY A 99 -25.29 7.94 8.81
N GLY A 100 -24.16 8.63 8.59
CA GLY A 100 -23.07 8.06 7.81
C GLY A 100 -21.85 8.94 7.62
N ILE A 101 -21.12 8.62 6.55
CA ILE A 101 -19.91 9.30 6.10
C ILE A 101 -20.07 9.63 4.62
N GLU A 102 -19.51 10.77 4.23
CA GLU A 102 -19.37 11.19 2.86
C GLU A 102 -17.87 11.32 2.53
N SER A 103 -17.42 10.62 1.47
CA SER A 103 -16.11 10.88 0.88
C SER A 103 -16.16 12.26 0.26
N ILE A 104 -15.31 13.17 0.70
CA ILE A 104 -15.25 14.51 0.15
C ILE A 104 -13.83 14.83 -0.29
N VAL A 105 -13.70 15.53 -1.41
CA VAL A 105 -12.46 16.19 -1.78
C VAL A 105 -12.30 17.38 -0.84
N VAL A 106 -11.51 17.19 0.21
CA VAL A 106 -11.20 18.26 1.17
C VAL A 106 -10.18 19.20 0.56
N ARG A 107 -10.30 20.51 0.84
CA ARG A 107 -9.25 21.50 0.49
C ARG A 107 -7.90 21.02 0.99
N THR A 108 -6.85 21.26 0.21
CA THR A 108 -5.50 20.71 0.46
C THR A 108 -4.96 21.03 1.86
N GLN A 109 -5.15 22.25 2.37
CA GLN A 109 -4.65 22.62 3.70
C GLN A 109 -5.42 21.91 4.81
N LEU A 110 -6.75 22.01 4.81
CA LEU A 110 -7.59 21.33 5.81
C LEU A 110 -7.38 19.81 5.81
N ARG A 111 -7.19 19.20 4.63
CA ARG A 111 -6.82 17.79 4.51
C ARG A 111 -5.54 17.48 5.29
N LYS A 112 -4.49 18.28 5.09
CA LYS A 112 -3.21 18.11 5.80
C LYS A 112 -3.38 18.25 7.30
N ASP A 113 -4.13 19.26 7.74
CA ASP A 113 -4.34 19.50 9.16
C ASP A 113 -5.14 18.36 9.83
N LEU A 114 -6.16 17.82 9.15
CA LEU A 114 -6.91 16.63 9.60
C LEU A 114 -6.02 15.40 9.71
N MET A 115 -5.24 15.11 8.67
CA MET A 115 -4.38 13.92 8.63
C MET A 115 -3.26 14.02 9.68
N GLU A 116 -2.63 15.18 9.82
CA GLU A 116 -1.57 15.39 10.81
C GLU A 116 -2.10 15.33 12.24
N THR A 117 -3.26 15.93 12.52
CA THR A 117 -3.90 15.83 13.84
C THR A 117 -4.25 14.38 14.17
N ALA A 118 -4.79 13.61 13.22
CA ALA A 118 -5.05 12.19 13.41
C ALA A 118 -3.75 11.38 13.65
N ARG A 119 -2.70 11.66 12.87
CA ARG A 119 -1.39 11.02 13.02
C ARG A 119 -0.83 11.22 14.43
N LEU A 120 -0.81 12.47 14.89
CA LEU A 120 -0.31 12.82 16.22
C LEU A 120 -1.15 12.20 17.33
N ALA A 121 -2.49 12.18 17.19
CA ALA A 121 -3.36 11.55 18.17
C ALA A 121 -3.07 10.05 18.33
N VAL A 122 -2.84 9.33 17.22
CA VAL A 122 -2.49 7.90 17.29
C VAL A 122 -1.11 7.67 17.88
N LEU A 123 -0.12 8.48 17.52
CA LEU A 123 1.26 8.33 17.99
C LEU A 123 1.43 8.69 19.47
N ASP A 124 0.69 9.69 19.97
CA ASP A 124 0.72 10.09 21.38
C ASP A 124 0.15 9.00 22.30
N GLU A 125 -0.91 8.31 21.86
CA GLU A 125 -1.55 7.28 22.66
C GLU A 125 -0.89 5.90 22.58
N MET A 126 -0.14 5.57 21.50
CA MET A 126 0.17 4.16 21.20
C MET A 126 1.61 3.80 20.76
N PRO A 127 2.62 3.93 21.63
CA PRO A 127 3.90 3.24 21.42
C PRO A 127 3.83 1.69 21.47
N LYS A 128 2.68 1.11 21.87
CA LYS A 128 2.57 -0.31 22.28
C LYS A 128 1.78 -1.24 21.35
N TYR A 129 1.10 -0.71 20.34
CA TYR A 129 0.13 -1.49 19.55
C TYR A 129 0.48 -1.44 18.06
N ARG A 130 1.44 -2.28 17.65
CA ARG A 130 1.81 -2.45 16.23
C ARG A 130 0.66 -3.06 15.43
N GLY A 131 0.47 -2.60 14.20
CA GLY A 131 -0.58 -3.09 13.29
C GLY A 131 -2.00 -2.73 13.74
N ALA A 132 -2.16 -1.87 14.75
CA ALA A 132 -3.47 -1.44 15.21
C ALA A 132 -4.12 -0.51 14.19
N LEU A 133 -5.35 -0.83 13.82
CA LEU A 133 -6.20 0.04 13.03
C LEU A 133 -7.10 0.87 13.97
N VAL A 134 -7.09 2.18 13.76
CA VAL A 134 -7.71 3.17 14.64
C VAL A 134 -8.59 4.09 13.80
N ARG A 135 -9.79 4.40 14.28
CA ARG A 135 -10.57 5.53 13.77
C ARG A 135 -10.37 6.72 14.69
N VAL A 136 -9.85 7.82 14.15
CA VAL A 136 -9.76 9.10 14.84
C VAL A 136 -10.93 9.97 14.41
N ASP A 137 -11.72 10.41 15.38
CA ASP A 137 -12.79 11.36 15.18
C ASP A 137 -12.29 12.77 15.50
N LEU A 138 -12.54 13.71 14.58
CA LEU A 138 -12.01 15.08 14.60
C LEU A 138 -13.14 16.09 14.41
N TRP A 139 -12.90 17.32 14.87
CA TRP A 139 -13.77 18.47 14.67
C TRP A 139 -13.05 19.58 13.91
N VAL A 140 -13.80 20.31 13.08
CA VAL A 140 -13.29 21.49 12.37
C VAL A 140 -14.22 22.66 12.65
N ASP A 141 -13.70 23.70 13.29
CA ASP A 141 -14.38 24.96 13.46
C ASP A 141 -14.49 25.68 12.10
N CYS A 142 -15.71 25.97 11.64
CA CYS A 142 -15.93 26.49 10.28
C CYS A 142 -15.51 27.96 10.10
N GLU A 143 -15.26 28.72 11.17
CA GLU A 143 -14.83 30.11 11.09
C GLU A 143 -13.31 30.24 11.11
N THR A 144 -12.65 29.43 11.94
CA THR A 144 -11.20 29.45 12.14
C THR A 144 -10.45 28.40 11.33
N GLU A 145 -11.18 27.45 10.73
CA GLU A 145 -10.64 26.23 10.09
C GLU A 145 -9.74 25.39 11.04
N ARG A 146 -9.83 25.61 12.35
CA ARG A 146 -9.03 24.89 13.33
C ARG A 146 -9.52 23.46 13.47
N VAL A 147 -8.59 22.51 13.38
CA VAL A 147 -8.83 21.08 13.63
C VAL A 147 -8.60 20.76 15.10
N GLU A 148 -9.53 20.02 15.71
CA GLU A 148 -9.44 19.55 17.09
C GLU A 148 -9.68 18.04 17.16
N PHE A 149 -8.85 17.34 17.94
CA PHE A 149 -9.03 15.92 18.24
C PHE A 149 -10.20 15.71 19.20
N LEU A 150 -11.04 14.72 18.92
CA LEU A 150 -12.18 14.38 19.77
C LEU A 150 -12.02 13.03 20.46
N ASP A 151 -11.78 11.97 19.68
CA ASP A 151 -11.71 10.61 20.20
C ASP A 151 -10.93 9.68 19.26
N ALA A 152 -10.40 8.58 19.81
CA ALA A 152 -9.76 7.48 19.08
C ALA A 152 -10.46 6.15 19.40
N THR A 153 -11.07 5.53 18.39
CA THR A 153 -11.74 4.23 18.51
C THR A 153 -10.83 3.11 17.97
N TYR A 154 -10.49 2.17 18.85
CA TYR A 154 -9.65 1.00 18.55
C TYR A 154 -10.47 -0.29 18.30
N SER A 155 -11.75 -0.27 18.68
CA SER A 155 -12.68 -1.38 18.47
C SER A 155 -13.59 -1.05 17.30
N LEU A 156 -13.09 -1.23 16.08
CA LEU A 156 -13.82 -0.91 14.86
C LEU A 156 -14.83 -2.02 14.51
N ASP A 157 -16.01 -1.62 14.06
CA ASP A 157 -17.07 -2.52 13.61
C ASP A 157 -16.94 -2.72 12.09
N LEU A 158 -15.93 -3.51 11.69
CA LEU A 158 -15.57 -3.76 10.29
C LEU A 158 -16.07 -5.12 9.80
N PHE A 159 -16.23 -5.22 8.48
CA PHE A 159 -16.66 -6.43 7.76
C PHE A 159 -18.08 -6.87 8.14
N SER A 160 -18.96 -5.91 8.45
CA SER A 160 -20.36 -6.22 8.74
C SER A 160 -21.05 -6.72 7.46
N PRO A 161 -21.82 -7.83 7.49
CA PRO A 161 -22.48 -8.40 6.31
C PRO A 161 -23.41 -7.44 5.54
N ILE A 162 -23.81 -6.33 6.16
CA ILE A 162 -24.75 -5.36 5.58
C ILE A 162 -24.07 -3.99 5.30
N SER A 163 -22.75 -3.85 5.51
CA SER A 163 -22.00 -2.60 5.25
C SER A 163 -22.65 -1.34 5.88
N ARG A 164 -23.30 -1.50 7.04
CA ARG A 164 -24.09 -0.42 7.66
C ARG A 164 -23.30 0.40 8.66
N THR A 165 -22.17 -0.11 9.10
CA THR A 165 -21.38 0.55 10.14
C THR A 165 -20.71 1.78 9.55
N ILE A 166 -20.38 2.72 10.42
CA ILE A 166 -19.62 3.90 10.01
C ILE A 166 -18.21 3.49 9.54
N ASP A 167 -17.65 2.44 10.13
CA ASP A 167 -16.29 1.97 9.84
C ASP A 167 -16.22 1.29 8.47
N ASP A 168 -17.19 0.44 8.10
CA ASP A 168 -17.26 -0.17 6.77
C ASP A 168 -17.38 0.90 5.67
N LYS A 169 -18.24 1.91 5.91
CA LYS A 169 -18.41 3.03 4.99
C LYS A 169 -17.13 3.85 4.87
N LEU A 170 -16.45 4.08 5.99
CA LEU A 170 -15.17 4.78 6.03
C LEU A 170 -14.16 4.05 5.16
N VAL A 171 -13.94 2.74 5.37
CA VAL A 171 -13.03 1.92 4.56
C VAL A 171 -13.39 1.97 3.08
N GLN A 172 -14.66 1.79 2.72
CA GLN A 172 -15.10 1.84 1.31
C GLN A 172 -14.87 3.20 0.65
N SER A 173 -14.78 4.26 1.45
CA SER A 173 -14.71 5.65 0.99
C SER A 173 -13.29 6.24 1.01
N THR A 174 -12.39 5.71 1.85
CA THR A 174 -11.07 6.31 2.10
C THR A 174 -9.90 5.38 1.89
N VAL A 175 -10.11 4.05 1.87
CA VAL A 175 -9.03 3.08 1.72
C VAL A 175 -8.91 2.65 0.24
N PRO A 176 -7.77 2.89 -0.41
CA PRO A 176 -7.49 2.36 -1.75
C PRO A 176 -7.66 0.84 -1.79
N GLY A 177 -8.41 0.32 -2.78
CA GLY A 177 -8.73 -1.11 -2.86
C GLY A 177 -9.78 -1.61 -1.86
N GLY A 178 -10.26 -0.77 -0.94
CA GLY A 178 -11.33 -1.10 0.02
C GLY A 178 -10.93 -2.13 1.08
N HIS A 179 -11.89 -2.97 1.50
CA HIS A 179 -11.75 -3.90 2.61
C HIS A 179 -10.67 -4.97 2.42
N THR A 180 -10.64 -5.59 1.23
CA THR A 180 -9.64 -6.62 0.92
C THR A 180 -8.24 -6.04 0.99
N ALA A 181 -8.03 -4.88 0.36
CA ALA A 181 -6.72 -4.23 0.38
C ALA A 181 -6.31 -3.76 1.78
N LEU A 182 -7.25 -3.23 2.58
CA LEU A 182 -7.00 -2.90 3.99
C LEU A 182 -6.49 -4.11 4.77
N LEU A 183 -7.13 -5.26 4.57
CA LEU A 183 -6.74 -6.49 5.23
C LEU A 183 -5.33 -6.93 4.79
N ASP A 184 -5.07 -6.97 3.48
CA ASP A 184 -3.78 -7.38 2.95
C ASP A 184 -2.66 -6.45 3.43
N LEU A 185 -2.93 -5.15 3.55
CA LEU A 185 -2.03 -4.18 4.17
C LEU A 185 -1.79 -4.49 5.65
N MET A 186 -2.82 -4.79 6.42
CA MET A 186 -2.66 -5.18 7.83
C MET A 186 -1.78 -6.44 7.96
N ILE A 187 -2.00 -7.44 7.08
CA ILE A 187 -1.18 -8.66 7.02
C ILE A 187 0.26 -8.30 6.67
N ALA A 188 0.49 -7.50 5.63
CA ALA A 188 1.82 -7.07 5.21
C ALA A 188 2.56 -6.37 6.35
N VAL A 189 1.92 -5.41 7.02
CA VAL A 189 2.50 -4.69 8.17
C VAL A 189 2.87 -5.65 9.30
N MET A 190 2.02 -6.63 9.61
CA MET A 190 2.33 -7.65 10.61
C MET A 190 3.48 -8.58 10.20
N MET A 191 3.65 -8.82 8.89
CA MET A 191 4.68 -9.70 8.33
C MET A 191 6.02 -9.00 8.04
N THR A 192 6.07 -7.66 8.08
CA THR A 192 7.23 -6.88 7.66
C THR A 192 8.44 -7.09 8.59
N GLU A 193 8.24 -7.59 9.82
CA GLU A 193 9.31 -7.75 10.82
C GLU A 193 10.13 -9.04 10.69
N ASP A 194 9.70 -10.01 9.86
CA ASP A 194 10.34 -11.33 9.74
C ASP A 194 11.16 -11.56 8.44
N LYS A 195 11.31 -10.55 7.58
CA LYS A 195 11.80 -10.79 6.21
C LYS A 195 13.14 -10.13 5.89
N ALA A 196 14.22 -10.73 6.37
CA ALA A 196 15.41 -10.89 5.53
C ALA A 196 15.27 -12.25 4.82
N SER A 197 14.37 -12.34 3.85
CA SER A 197 14.13 -13.60 3.14
C SER A 197 15.30 -13.90 2.21
N GLY A 198 15.73 -15.16 2.13
CA GLY A 198 16.76 -15.59 1.17
C GLY A 198 16.45 -15.22 -0.29
N ILE A 199 15.17 -15.04 -0.64
CA ILE A 199 14.72 -14.55 -1.95
C ILE A 199 15.27 -13.14 -2.25
N GLN A 200 15.22 -12.21 -1.29
CA GLN A 200 15.75 -10.86 -1.49
C GLN A 200 17.24 -10.88 -1.78
N GLN A 201 18.00 -11.73 -1.07
CA GLN A 201 19.43 -11.87 -1.31
C GLN A 201 19.69 -12.43 -2.72
N LYS A 202 18.94 -13.44 -3.16
CA LYS A 202 19.04 -13.96 -4.52
C LYS A 202 18.79 -12.86 -5.57
N VAL A 203 17.76 -12.02 -5.38
CA VAL A 203 17.47 -10.89 -6.28
C VAL A 203 18.64 -9.90 -6.31
N ILE A 204 19.19 -9.54 -5.13
CA ILE A 204 20.36 -8.65 -5.03
C ILE A 204 21.54 -9.23 -5.83
N ASP A 205 21.90 -10.49 -5.58
CA ASP A 205 23.05 -11.14 -6.20
C ASP A 205 22.90 -11.26 -7.73
N SER A 206 21.69 -11.60 -8.19
CA SER A 206 21.37 -11.67 -9.62
C SER A 206 21.50 -10.30 -10.30
N TYR A 207 20.94 -9.24 -9.72
CA TYR A 207 21.02 -7.90 -10.30
C TYR A 207 22.42 -7.28 -10.19
N ALA A 208 23.17 -7.57 -9.14
CA ALA A 208 24.58 -7.20 -9.04
C ALA A 208 25.40 -7.77 -10.21
N THR A 209 25.10 -9.01 -10.61
CA THR A 209 25.75 -9.67 -11.76
C THR A 209 25.26 -9.11 -13.09
N PHE A 210 23.96 -8.80 -13.19
CA PHE A 210 23.32 -8.34 -14.43
C PHE A 210 23.56 -6.85 -14.73
N GLN A 211 23.87 -6.03 -13.72
CA GLN A 211 24.01 -4.58 -13.81
C GLN A 211 24.85 -4.08 -15.00
N PRO A 212 26.04 -4.63 -15.33
CA PRO A 212 26.88 -4.09 -16.40
C PRO A 212 26.26 -4.16 -17.80
N GLN A 213 25.33 -5.08 -18.02
CA GLN A 213 24.66 -5.31 -19.31
C GLN A 213 23.17 -4.94 -19.29
N TYR A 214 22.68 -4.40 -18.18
CA TYR A 214 21.26 -4.13 -17.97
C TYR A 214 20.70 -3.18 -19.02
N ASP A 215 21.32 -2.01 -19.19
CA ASP A 215 20.82 -0.96 -20.10
C ASP A 215 20.89 -1.41 -21.57
N GLU A 216 21.96 -2.11 -21.98
CA GLU A 216 22.11 -2.66 -23.34
C GLU A 216 21.03 -3.71 -23.64
N SER A 217 20.66 -4.53 -22.65
CA SER A 217 19.62 -5.55 -22.78
C SER A 217 18.22 -4.94 -22.79
N MET A 218 18.00 -3.87 -22.02
CA MET A 218 16.67 -3.29 -21.78
C MET A 218 16.28 -2.26 -22.85
N THR A 219 17.20 -1.39 -23.29
CA THR A 219 16.93 -0.28 -24.24
C THR A 219 16.28 -0.72 -25.57
N PRO A 220 16.65 -1.87 -26.18
CA PRO A 220 16.03 -2.30 -27.45
C PRO A 220 14.58 -2.78 -27.31
N THR A 221 14.09 -2.98 -26.09
CA THR A 221 12.84 -3.70 -25.81
C THR A 221 11.60 -2.82 -26.04
N PRO A 222 10.45 -3.43 -26.37
CA PRO A 222 9.16 -2.74 -26.31
C PRO A 222 8.86 -2.10 -24.96
N TYR A 223 9.28 -2.73 -23.85
CA TYR A 223 9.15 -2.20 -22.49
C TYR A 223 9.79 -0.81 -22.33
N PHE A 224 11.04 -0.64 -22.79
CA PHE A 224 11.72 0.67 -22.77
C PHE A 224 10.95 1.74 -23.53
N ARG A 225 10.37 1.39 -24.69
CA ARG A 225 9.58 2.33 -25.50
C ARG A 225 8.31 2.79 -24.78
N PHE A 226 7.67 1.90 -24.01
CA PHE A 226 6.54 2.30 -23.16
C PHE A 226 6.98 3.26 -22.05
N MET A 227 8.09 2.98 -21.36
CA MET A 227 8.64 3.90 -20.35
C MET A 227 8.98 5.27 -20.95
N GLN A 228 9.61 5.29 -22.12
CA GLN A 228 9.93 6.52 -22.85
C GLN A 228 8.65 7.29 -23.21
N LYS A 229 7.64 6.62 -23.75
CA LYS A 229 6.34 7.22 -24.07
C LYS A 229 5.69 7.85 -22.82
N LEU A 230 5.59 7.11 -21.72
CA LEU A 230 5.02 7.62 -20.46
C LEU A 230 5.81 8.82 -19.91
N THR A 231 7.13 8.80 -20.08
CA THR A 231 7.98 9.92 -19.65
C THR A 231 7.73 11.15 -20.52
N LEU A 232 7.63 11.00 -21.84
CA LEU A 232 7.42 12.09 -22.79
C LEU A 232 6.00 12.67 -22.73
N ASP A 233 4.98 11.83 -22.66
CA ASP A 233 3.59 12.23 -22.82
C ASP A 233 2.99 12.95 -21.59
N PHE A 234 3.59 12.76 -20.41
CA PHE A 234 2.99 13.22 -19.15
C PHE A 234 3.83 14.23 -18.37
N ASP A 235 3.18 15.03 -17.52
CA ASP A 235 3.89 15.94 -16.62
C ASP A 235 4.55 15.17 -15.46
N TRP A 236 5.80 15.54 -15.19
CA TRP A 236 6.64 15.01 -14.11
C TRP A 236 7.27 16.14 -13.26
N THR A 237 6.74 17.36 -13.39
CA THR A 237 7.25 18.54 -12.69
C THR A 237 7.09 18.42 -11.18
N GLY A 238 8.19 18.56 -10.45
CA GLY A 238 8.22 18.55 -8.98
C GLY A 238 9.07 17.41 -8.41
N THR A 239 8.61 16.79 -7.33
CA THR A 239 9.33 15.68 -6.68
C THR A 239 8.86 14.32 -7.17
N VAL A 240 9.79 13.43 -7.52
CA VAL A 240 9.53 12.07 -8.00
C VAL A 240 10.14 11.07 -7.01
N LEU A 241 9.36 10.08 -6.59
CA LEU A 241 9.86 8.87 -5.92
C LEU A 241 9.88 7.73 -6.93
N ASP A 242 11.06 7.18 -7.19
CA ASP A 242 11.27 6.08 -8.14
C ASP A 242 11.60 4.79 -7.37
N LEU A 243 10.63 3.89 -7.34
CA LEU A 243 10.66 2.64 -6.59
C LEU A 243 11.18 1.51 -7.48
N GLY A 244 12.31 0.90 -7.10
CA GLY A 244 13.04 -0.02 -7.96
C GLY A 244 13.75 0.76 -9.08
N CYS A 245 14.50 1.80 -8.72
CA CYS A 245 15.06 2.73 -9.69
C CYS A 245 16.12 2.12 -10.62
N GLY A 246 16.66 0.94 -10.27
CA GLY A 246 17.64 0.22 -11.06
C GLY A 246 18.86 1.07 -11.40
N THR A 247 19.25 1.06 -12.67
CA THR A 247 20.34 1.86 -13.24
C THR A 247 19.95 3.31 -13.54
N GLY A 248 18.77 3.78 -13.12
CA GLY A 248 18.37 5.18 -13.25
C GLY A 248 17.81 5.55 -14.63
N VAL A 249 17.18 4.60 -15.31
CA VAL A 249 16.56 4.77 -16.64
C VAL A 249 15.53 5.90 -16.63
N LEU A 250 14.66 5.94 -15.62
CA LEU A 250 13.65 7.01 -15.51
C LEU A 250 14.31 8.38 -15.34
N GLY A 251 15.32 8.50 -14.47
CA GLY A 251 16.06 9.75 -14.30
C GLY A 251 16.74 10.23 -15.59
N THR A 252 17.27 9.30 -16.40
CA THR A 252 17.83 9.62 -17.72
C THR A 252 16.77 10.18 -18.66
N LEU A 253 15.64 9.47 -18.81
CA LEU A 253 14.53 9.91 -19.68
C LEU A 253 13.95 11.26 -19.24
N LEU A 254 13.82 11.51 -17.94
CA LEU A 254 13.35 12.78 -17.40
C LEU A 254 14.36 13.91 -17.66
N HIS A 255 15.66 13.64 -17.50
CA HIS A 255 16.71 14.59 -17.79
C HIS A 255 16.72 14.99 -19.27
N GLU A 256 16.63 14.02 -20.18
CA GLU A 256 16.55 14.25 -21.62
C GLU A 256 15.31 15.07 -22.02
N LYS A 257 14.19 14.86 -21.33
CA LYS A 257 12.98 15.66 -21.51
C LYS A 257 13.17 17.14 -21.09
N GLY A 258 14.11 17.42 -20.19
CA GLY A 258 14.41 18.78 -19.72
C GLY A 258 13.37 19.38 -18.77
N ALA A 259 12.48 18.56 -18.19
CA ALA A 259 11.51 19.03 -17.20
C ALA A 259 12.20 19.37 -15.86
N PRO A 260 11.70 20.35 -15.08
CA PRO A 260 12.21 20.58 -13.73
C PRO A 260 11.70 19.50 -12.77
N PHE A 261 12.58 18.58 -12.36
CA PHE A 261 12.28 17.53 -11.39
C PHE A 261 13.37 17.39 -10.33
N SER A 262 13.00 16.75 -9.22
CA SER A 262 13.92 16.22 -8.22
C SER A 262 13.51 14.78 -7.93
N ILE A 263 14.36 13.82 -8.27
CA ILE A 263 14.05 12.39 -8.18
C ILE A 263 14.82 11.74 -7.02
N MET A 264 14.09 11.03 -6.17
CA MET A 264 14.64 10.17 -5.11
C MET A 264 14.45 8.72 -5.53
N GLY A 265 15.53 7.94 -5.46
CA GLY A 265 15.54 6.53 -5.83
C GLY A 265 15.43 5.62 -4.61
N VAL A 266 14.79 4.49 -4.82
CA VAL A 266 14.83 3.33 -3.93
C VAL A 266 15.17 2.11 -4.77
N ASP A 267 16.16 1.32 -4.38
CA ASP A 267 16.42 0.02 -5.00
C ASP A 267 16.84 -1.02 -3.95
N LEU A 268 16.60 -2.30 -4.25
CA LEU A 268 17.03 -3.38 -3.38
C LEU A 268 18.53 -3.68 -3.55
N SER A 269 19.08 -3.56 -4.77
CA SER A 269 20.48 -3.84 -5.07
C SER A 269 21.35 -2.58 -4.91
N PRO A 270 22.36 -2.59 -4.01
CA PRO A 270 23.34 -1.52 -3.93
C PRO A 270 24.03 -1.25 -5.27
N GLU A 271 24.40 -2.28 -6.02
CA GLU A 271 25.16 -2.19 -7.27
C GLU A 271 24.39 -1.44 -8.36
N MET A 272 23.08 -1.68 -8.48
CA MET A 272 22.22 -0.96 -9.43
C MET A 272 22.26 0.56 -9.18
N THR A 273 22.26 0.97 -7.91
CA THR A 273 22.29 2.39 -7.50
C THR A 273 23.62 3.10 -7.74
N GLN A 274 24.69 2.37 -8.07
CA GLN A 274 26.02 2.95 -8.37
C GLN A 274 26.21 3.32 -9.85
N SER A 275 25.18 3.13 -10.68
CA SER A 275 25.23 3.52 -12.08
C SER A 275 25.47 5.03 -12.27
N PRO A 276 26.16 5.45 -13.36
CA PRO A 276 26.43 6.87 -13.61
C PRO A 276 25.18 7.75 -13.67
N ALA A 277 24.07 7.23 -14.23
CA ALA A 277 22.81 7.95 -14.33
C ALA A 277 22.18 8.20 -12.94
N VAL A 278 22.19 7.20 -12.06
CA VAL A 278 21.71 7.38 -10.68
C VAL A 278 22.53 8.45 -9.96
N LEU A 279 23.86 8.35 -10.02
CA LEU A 279 24.76 9.31 -9.37
C LEU A 279 24.62 10.75 -9.91
N SER A 280 24.19 10.90 -11.15
CA SER A 280 24.09 12.21 -11.82
C SER A 280 22.71 12.86 -11.68
N TYR A 281 21.64 12.07 -11.70
CA TYR A 281 20.28 12.58 -11.84
C TYR A 281 19.43 12.42 -10.58
N TYR A 282 19.83 11.57 -9.63
CA TYR A 282 19.06 11.32 -8.42
C TYR A 282 19.62 12.09 -7.23
N VAL A 283 18.74 12.43 -6.29
CA VAL A 283 19.12 13.01 -5.00
C VAL A 283 19.88 11.96 -4.20
N SER A 284 21.13 12.28 -3.85
CA SER A 284 22.02 11.42 -3.08
C SER A 284 21.91 11.70 -1.56
N PRO A 285 21.98 10.67 -0.69
CA PRO A 285 22.10 9.24 -1.05
C PRO A 285 20.76 8.65 -1.52
N VAL A 286 20.84 7.74 -2.49
CA VAL A 286 19.74 6.86 -2.87
C VAL A 286 19.46 5.86 -1.74
N THR A 287 18.20 5.51 -1.53
CA THR A 287 17.84 4.57 -0.47
C THR A 287 18.00 3.14 -0.96
N VAL A 288 18.82 2.35 -0.25
CA VAL A 288 18.97 0.93 -0.52
C VAL A 288 18.10 0.12 0.45
N GLY A 289 17.18 -0.67 -0.07
CA GLY A 289 16.35 -1.57 0.72
C GLY A 289 15.07 -2.02 0.03
N PRO A 290 14.30 -2.92 0.67
CA PRO A 290 13.05 -3.43 0.12
C PRO A 290 12.00 -2.33 -0.09
N LEU A 291 11.21 -2.43 -1.15
CA LEU A 291 10.16 -1.45 -1.47
C LEU A 291 9.11 -1.36 -0.37
N GLN A 292 8.66 -2.51 0.12
CA GLN A 292 7.60 -2.66 1.12
C GLN A 292 7.97 -2.09 2.50
N THR A 293 9.27 -1.97 2.82
CA THR A 293 9.72 -1.32 4.06
C THR A 293 10.01 0.16 3.83
N THR A 294 10.57 0.50 2.68
CA THR A 294 11.03 1.86 2.38
C THR A 294 9.86 2.81 2.12
N ILE A 295 8.89 2.41 1.29
CA ILE A 295 7.75 3.27 0.93
C ILE A 295 6.86 3.61 2.13
N MET A 296 6.83 2.74 3.15
CA MET A 296 6.08 2.96 4.39
C MET A 296 6.62 4.13 5.20
N LYS A 297 7.91 4.46 5.05
CA LYS A 297 8.57 5.59 5.72
C LYS A 297 8.65 6.85 4.85
N SER A 298 8.26 6.74 3.58
CA SER A 298 8.29 7.87 2.64
C SER A 298 7.28 8.95 3.02
N ILE A 299 7.65 10.20 2.75
CA ILE A 299 6.77 11.37 2.85
C ILE A 299 5.98 11.57 1.54
N GLU A 300 5.34 12.72 1.37
CA GLU A 300 4.62 13.07 0.12
C GLU A 300 5.57 13.43 -1.02
N PHE A 301 5.26 12.94 -2.24
CA PHE A 301 5.93 13.26 -3.50
C PHE A 301 4.90 13.75 -4.52
N ASP A 302 5.30 14.56 -5.51
CA ASP A 302 4.38 14.90 -6.61
C ASP A 302 4.05 13.66 -7.45
N HIS A 303 5.05 12.87 -7.78
CA HIS A 303 4.92 11.69 -8.61
C HIS A 303 5.55 10.48 -7.92
N VAL A 304 4.93 9.32 -8.05
CA VAL A 304 5.50 8.04 -7.62
C VAL A 304 5.53 7.11 -8.82
N ALA A 305 6.70 6.55 -9.12
CA ALA A 305 6.93 5.62 -10.20
C ALA A 305 7.42 4.28 -9.65
N CYS A 306 7.05 3.17 -10.29
CA CYS A 306 7.64 1.86 -10.03
C CYS A 306 7.66 1.04 -11.32
N PHE A 307 8.84 0.88 -11.91
CA PHE A 307 9.00 0.19 -13.18
C PHE A 307 9.74 -1.14 -12.97
N GLY A 308 9.11 -2.27 -13.27
CA GLY A 308 9.70 -3.61 -13.32
C GLY A 308 9.96 -4.26 -11.96
N ALA A 309 9.56 -3.63 -10.86
CA ALA A 309 9.90 -4.11 -9.52
C ALA A 309 8.70 -4.71 -8.74
N LEU A 310 7.46 -4.39 -9.11
CA LEU A 310 6.27 -4.86 -8.40
C LEU A 310 6.09 -6.38 -8.47
N GLY A 311 6.54 -7.03 -9.56
CA GLY A 311 6.46 -8.48 -9.72
C GLY A 311 7.28 -9.28 -8.69
N TYR A 312 8.29 -8.68 -8.07
CA TYR A 312 9.10 -9.36 -7.04
C TYR A 312 8.42 -9.40 -5.66
N LEU A 313 7.27 -8.74 -5.50
CA LEU A 313 6.57 -8.68 -4.23
C LEU A 313 5.59 -9.86 -4.12
N PRO A 314 5.49 -10.54 -2.97
CA PRO A 314 4.34 -11.40 -2.73
C PRO A 314 3.06 -10.55 -2.68
N GLU A 315 1.91 -11.16 -2.98
CA GLU A 315 0.63 -10.43 -3.15
C GLU A 315 0.27 -9.44 -2.02
N PRO A 316 0.43 -9.78 -0.71
CA PRO A 316 0.16 -8.81 0.36
C PRO A 316 1.09 -7.58 0.31
N ASP A 317 2.37 -7.79 0.01
CA ASP A 317 3.37 -6.72 -0.09
C ASP A 317 3.11 -5.85 -1.33
N PHE A 318 2.70 -6.45 -2.46
CA PHE A 318 2.27 -5.74 -3.67
C PHE A 318 1.12 -4.78 -3.38
N ILE A 319 0.06 -5.27 -2.72
CA ILE A 319 -1.11 -4.44 -2.37
C ILE A 319 -0.71 -3.33 -1.40
N ALA A 320 0.09 -3.65 -0.38
CA ALA A 320 0.54 -2.67 0.60
C ALA A 320 1.39 -1.55 -0.04
N VAL A 321 2.32 -1.91 -0.93
CA VAL A 321 3.11 -0.94 -1.70
C VAL A 321 2.20 -0.10 -2.59
N LEU A 322 1.30 -0.72 -3.37
CA LEU A 322 0.38 0.00 -4.26
C LEU A 322 -0.51 0.98 -3.49
N MET A 323 -1.09 0.55 -2.36
CA MET A 323 -1.86 1.44 -1.48
C MET A 323 -1.01 2.62 -1.01
N ARG A 324 0.22 2.36 -0.58
CA ARG A 324 1.11 3.41 -0.10
C ARG A 324 1.49 4.40 -1.20
N MET A 325 1.64 3.95 -2.46
CA MET A 325 1.81 4.85 -3.61
C MET A 325 0.67 5.87 -3.72
N PHE A 326 -0.59 5.47 -3.51
CA PHE A 326 -1.74 6.40 -3.49
C PHE A 326 -1.70 7.42 -2.37
N MET A 327 -1.12 7.05 -1.25
CA MET A 327 -1.06 7.90 -0.06
C MET A 327 0.08 8.91 -0.13
N VAL A 328 1.20 8.54 -0.75
CA VAL A 328 2.38 9.40 -0.88
C VAL A 328 2.34 10.28 -2.13
N ALA A 329 1.64 9.87 -3.20
CA ALA A 329 1.57 10.64 -4.44
C ALA A 329 0.55 11.79 -4.36
N ARG A 330 0.99 13.01 -4.70
CA ARG A 330 0.14 14.21 -4.75
C ARG A 330 -0.49 14.44 -6.12
N LYS A 331 0.22 14.09 -7.21
CA LYS A 331 -0.23 14.33 -8.58
C LYS A 331 -0.44 13.06 -9.38
N SER A 332 0.54 12.17 -9.44
CA SER A 332 0.42 10.95 -10.27
C SER A 332 1.12 9.73 -9.69
N ILE A 333 0.66 8.57 -10.14
CA ILE A 333 1.26 7.26 -9.89
C ILE A 333 1.48 6.59 -11.24
N THR A 334 2.66 6.05 -11.49
CA THR A 334 2.97 5.34 -12.73
C THR A 334 3.64 4.00 -12.39
N PHE A 335 3.19 2.91 -12.99
CA PHE A 335 3.80 1.59 -12.77
C PHE A 335 3.38 0.62 -13.87
N ASP A 336 4.04 -0.54 -13.89
CA ASP A 336 3.69 -1.67 -14.74
C ASP A 336 3.21 -2.88 -13.93
N VAL A 337 2.37 -3.71 -14.56
CA VAL A 337 1.98 -5.02 -14.04
C VAL A 337 2.13 -6.05 -15.15
N GLY A 338 3.11 -6.94 -15.01
CA GLY A 338 3.31 -8.06 -15.93
C GLY A 338 2.18 -9.08 -15.87
N ASP A 339 1.86 -9.63 -17.03
CA ASP A 339 0.93 -10.73 -17.23
C ASP A 339 1.71 -11.98 -17.61
N PHE A 340 1.98 -12.78 -16.58
CA PHE A 340 2.76 -14.03 -16.69
C PHE A 340 1.86 -15.26 -16.81
N SER A 341 0.61 -15.11 -17.24
CA SER A 341 -0.33 -16.25 -17.34
C SER A 341 0.09 -17.30 -18.37
N ASP A 342 0.85 -16.90 -19.39
CA ASP A 342 1.34 -17.79 -20.46
C ASP A 342 2.80 -18.24 -20.26
N VAL A 343 3.45 -17.86 -19.14
CA VAL A 343 4.81 -18.31 -18.83
C VAL A 343 4.72 -19.73 -18.25
N SER A 344 5.35 -20.69 -18.94
CA SER A 344 5.40 -22.08 -18.47
C SER A 344 6.03 -22.15 -17.07
N PRO A 345 5.47 -22.95 -16.14
CA PRO A 345 6.07 -23.18 -14.82
C PRO A 345 7.45 -23.88 -14.86
N ASP A 346 7.92 -24.31 -16.04
CA ASP A 346 9.25 -24.91 -16.26
C ASP A 346 10.43 -23.91 -16.18
N THR A 347 10.20 -22.69 -15.72
CA THR A 347 11.28 -21.75 -15.38
C THR A 347 12.07 -22.26 -14.20
N ASP A 348 13.41 -22.23 -14.30
CA ASP A 348 14.31 -22.63 -13.24
C ASP A 348 13.97 -21.87 -11.94
N PRO A 349 13.52 -22.56 -10.87
CA PRO A 349 13.16 -21.91 -9.62
C PRO A 349 14.36 -21.24 -8.92
N ASP A 350 15.59 -21.51 -9.37
CA ASP A 350 16.79 -20.84 -8.90
C ASP A 350 17.17 -19.57 -9.70
N ASP A 351 16.50 -19.30 -10.83
CA ASP A 351 16.69 -18.06 -11.56
C ASP A 351 15.88 -16.92 -10.91
N ALA A 352 16.52 -16.16 -10.03
CA ALA A 352 15.88 -15.03 -9.37
C ALA A 352 15.42 -13.92 -10.32
N LEU A 353 15.90 -13.87 -11.57
CA LEU A 353 15.36 -12.96 -12.58
C LEU A 353 13.94 -13.38 -13.03
N MET A 354 13.57 -14.65 -12.83
CA MET A 354 12.27 -15.22 -13.19
C MET A 354 11.29 -15.33 -12.01
N LEU A 355 11.65 -14.84 -10.81
CA LEU A 355 10.78 -14.84 -9.62
C LEU A 355 9.73 -13.72 -9.68
N TRP A 356 8.87 -13.78 -10.68
CA TRP A 356 7.80 -12.80 -10.89
C TRP A 356 6.44 -13.36 -10.50
N ASN A 357 5.82 -12.70 -9.52
CA ASN A 357 4.44 -12.93 -9.13
C ASN A 357 3.50 -12.30 -10.16
N ASN A 358 2.50 -13.07 -10.61
CA ASN A 358 1.46 -12.57 -11.48
C ASN A 358 0.40 -11.81 -10.69
N HIS A 359 0.53 -10.48 -10.60
CA HIS A 359 -0.41 -9.61 -9.91
C HIS A 359 -1.58 -9.14 -10.78
N LEU A 360 -1.73 -9.64 -12.01
CA LEU A 360 -2.73 -9.10 -12.94
C LEU A 360 -4.16 -9.20 -12.39
N LYS A 361 -4.51 -10.33 -11.79
CA LYS A 361 -5.84 -10.52 -11.20
C LYS A 361 -6.07 -9.54 -10.05
N THR A 362 -5.08 -9.41 -9.17
CA THR A 362 -5.11 -8.50 -8.02
C THR A 362 -5.26 -7.05 -8.48
N TRP A 363 -4.47 -6.62 -9.47
CA TRP A 363 -4.53 -5.30 -10.08
C TRP A 363 -5.89 -5.02 -10.73
N LYS A 364 -6.44 -5.95 -11.52
CA LYS A 364 -7.77 -5.78 -12.15
C LYS A 364 -8.90 -5.62 -11.14
N ASN A 365 -8.76 -6.23 -9.96
CA ASN A 365 -9.72 -6.10 -8.87
C ASN A 365 -9.43 -4.91 -7.95
N PHE A 366 -8.28 -4.25 -8.12
CA PHE A 366 -7.90 -3.12 -7.28
C PHE A 366 -8.79 -1.91 -7.57
N ARG A 367 -9.50 -1.46 -6.54
CA ARG A 367 -10.38 -0.29 -6.64
C ARG A 367 -9.56 0.99 -6.55
N VAL A 368 -9.46 1.71 -7.65
CA VAL A 368 -8.88 3.06 -7.69
C VAL A 368 -9.66 3.99 -6.74
N PRO A 369 -8.98 4.74 -5.84
CA PRO A 369 -9.65 5.61 -4.88
C PRO A 369 -10.40 6.78 -5.55
N VAL A 370 -11.37 7.33 -4.83
CA VAL A 370 -12.03 8.59 -5.22
C VAL A 370 -10.97 9.69 -5.35
N GLY A 371 -11.11 10.54 -6.37
CA GLY A 371 -10.15 11.60 -6.66
C GLY A 371 -8.96 11.13 -7.48
N TRP A 372 -8.93 9.89 -7.97
CA TRP A 372 -7.94 9.40 -8.93
C TRP A 372 -8.63 8.94 -10.22
N ARG A 373 -7.94 9.11 -11.35
CA ARG A 373 -8.43 8.68 -12.68
C ARG A 373 -7.30 8.05 -13.48
N PHE A 374 -7.65 7.11 -14.35
CA PHE A 374 -6.72 6.58 -15.35
C PHE A 374 -6.37 7.67 -16.37
N ALA A 375 -5.09 7.99 -16.46
CA ALA A 375 -4.51 8.78 -17.54
C ALA A 375 -3.90 7.89 -18.62
N CYS A 376 -3.38 6.72 -18.23
CA CYS A 376 -2.93 5.65 -19.11
C CYS A 376 -3.26 4.28 -18.49
N ASN A 377 -3.69 3.32 -19.31
CA ASN A 377 -3.88 1.92 -18.92
C ASN A 377 -3.74 1.06 -20.18
N GLU A 378 -2.50 0.96 -20.68
CA GLU A 378 -2.20 0.33 -21.95
C GLU A 378 -1.69 -1.10 -21.72
N TYR A 379 -2.36 -2.07 -22.35
CA TYR A 379 -1.88 -3.45 -22.38
C TYR A 379 -1.01 -3.66 -23.61
N GLY A 380 0.19 -4.21 -23.44
CA GLY A 380 1.14 -4.36 -24.52
C GLY A 380 2.22 -5.39 -24.26
N LEU A 381 3.03 -5.61 -25.30
CA LEU A 381 4.22 -6.46 -25.25
C LEU A 381 5.35 -5.73 -24.52
N TYR A 382 5.96 -6.39 -23.54
CA TYR A 382 7.15 -5.91 -22.82
C TYR A 382 8.41 -6.50 -23.43
N PHE A 383 8.44 -7.83 -23.52
CA PHE A 383 9.57 -8.60 -24.04
C PHE A 383 9.09 -9.70 -24.98
N HIS A 384 9.94 -10.03 -25.96
CA HIS A 384 9.74 -11.17 -26.84
C HIS A 384 11.06 -11.92 -26.95
N ASP A 385 11.13 -13.11 -26.36
CA ASP A 385 12.27 -14.01 -26.53
C ASP A 385 11.99 -14.87 -27.76
N GLU A 386 12.62 -14.52 -28.88
CA GLU A 386 12.46 -15.26 -30.14
C GLU A 386 12.96 -16.71 -30.04
N GLN A 387 13.92 -16.99 -29.16
CA GLN A 387 14.51 -18.33 -29.00
C GLN A 387 13.59 -19.25 -28.21
N LYS A 388 12.95 -18.72 -27.16
CA LYS A 388 12.00 -19.46 -26.32
C LYS A 388 10.56 -19.38 -26.85
N GLY A 389 10.29 -18.50 -27.82
CA GLY A 389 8.96 -18.22 -28.34
C GLY A 389 8.01 -17.64 -27.28
N CYS A 390 8.55 -17.14 -26.17
CA CYS A 390 7.75 -16.59 -25.08
C CYS A 390 7.57 -15.07 -25.27
N LYS A 391 6.37 -14.61 -24.97
CA LYS A 391 6.01 -13.19 -24.97
C LYS A 391 5.68 -12.81 -23.56
N GLU A 392 6.35 -11.77 -23.09
CA GLU A 392 5.97 -11.10 -21.88
C GLU A 392 5.10 -9.92 -22.25
N VAL A 393 3.90 -9.87 -21.68
CA VAL A 393 2.91 -8.83 -21.90
C VAL A 393 2.51 -8.25 -20.55
N GLY A 394 1.95 -7.05 -20.51
CA GLY A 394 1.55 -6.42 -19.25
C GLY A 394 0.82 -5.11 -19.44
N TYR A 395 0.36 -4.54 -18.33
CA TYR A 395 -0.27 -3.23 -18.29
C TYR A 395 0.71 -2.14 -17.85
N MET A 396 0.86 -1.12 -18.67
CA MET A 396 1.48 0.14 -18.33
C MET A 396 0.41 1.10 -17.82
N VAL A 397 0.51 1.49 -16.57
CA VAL A 397 -0.53 2.23 -15.86
C VAL A 397 -0.01 3.59 -15.46
N ARG A 398 -0.80 4.63 -15.74
CA ARG A 398 -0.66 5.94 -15.12
C ARG A 398 -2.00 6.40 -14.57
N LEU A 399 -1.98 6.77 -13.31
CA LEU A 399 -3.10 7.39 -12.62
C LEU A 399 -2.74 8.82 -12.26
N GLU A 400 -3.72 9.72 -12.37
CA GLU A 400 -3.57 11.11 -11.96
C GLU A 400 -4.66 11.48 -10.97
N ARG A 401 -4.30 12.34 -10.01
CA ARG A 401 -5.28 12.90 -9.09
C ARG A 401 -6.18 13.86 -9.89
N ALA A 402 -7.49 13.66 -9.78
CA ALA A 402 -8.48 14.56 -10.34
C ALA A 402 -8.40 15.90 -9.58
N VAL A 403 -8.17 16.98 -10.34
CA VAL A 403 -8.03 18.36 -9.82
C VAL A 403 -9.38 18.90 -9.38
#